data_AF-A0A0H4XPD7-F1
#
_entry.id   AF-A0A0H4XPD7-F1
#
_cell.length_a   1.000
_cell.length_b   1.000
_cell.length_c   1.000
_cell.angle_alpha   90.00
_cell.angle_beta   90.00
_cell.angle_gamma   90.00
#
_symmetry.space_group_name_H-M   'P 1'
#
loop_
_entity.id
_entity.type
_entity.pdbx_description
1 polymer ?
#
loop_
_entity_poly.entity_id
_entity_poly.type
_entity_poly.pdbx_seq_one_letter_code
_entity_poly.pdbx_strand_id
1 'polypeptide(L)'
;MPQTEFEAQRLQLCSEALERFADLVPWLDLEETLISAVGAEPPVLEVAGVTISVRPEVVLQRMDRHGNARVGLMKLYFSKHQPLDERSGQYIGTLLQRFTEQHLCPLGPCDHRLIQVVDVFAGTVFTAPRAHIRRLSDVVLACEEIAERWSVH
;
A
#
# COMPACT_ATOMS: atom_id res chain seq x y z
N MET A 1 3.63 -6.49 -32.42
CA MET A 1 3.10 -7.85 -32.17
C MET A 1 4.09 -8.60 -31.30
N PRO A 2 3.66 -9.31 -30.25
CA PRO A 2 4.56 -10.11 -29.41
C PRO A 2 5.31 -11.14 -30.25
N GLN A 3 6.60 -11.31 -29.98
CA GLN A 3 7.51 -12.18 -30.73
C GLN A 3 7.60 -13.59 -30.12
N THR A 4 7.16 -13.75 -28.87
CA THR A 4 7.16 -15.03 -28.14
C THR A 4 5.83 -15.28 -27.44
N GLU A 5 5.55 -16.54 -27.11
CA GLU A 5 4.39 -16.92 -26.29
C GLU A 5 4.42 -16.25 -24.91
N PHE A 6 5.59 -16.14 -24.30
CA PHE A 6 5.78 -15.42 -23.03
C PHE A 6 5.41 -13.94 -23.14
N GLU A 7 5.84 -13.26 -24.21
CA GLU A 7 5.47 -11.86 -24.45
C GLU A 7 3.97 -11.70 -24.70
N ALA A 8 3.35 -12.63 -25.44
CA ALA A 8 1.92 -12.63 -25.67
C ALA A 8 1.14 -12.81 -24.37
N GLN A 9 1.56 -13.76 -23.53
CA GLN A 9 0.97 -13.99 -22.21
C GLN A 9 1.15 -12.76 -21.31
N ARG A 10 2.34 -12.16 -21.28
CA ARG A 10 2.61 -10.96 -20.48
C ARG A 10 1.74 -9.78 -20.93
N LEU A 11 1.61 -9.56 -22.24
CA LEU A 11 0.75 -8.51 -22.78
C LEU A 11 -0.71 -8.72 -22.37
N GLN A 12 -1.20 -9.96 -22.47
CA GLN A 12 -2.55 -10.32 -22.05
C GLN A 12 -2.77 -10.04 -20.56
N LEU A 13 -1.82 -10.42 -19.70
CA LEU A 13 -1.88 -10.18 -18.25
C LEU A 13 -1.87 -8.68 -17.91
N CYS A 14 -1.06 -7.89 -18.61
CA CYS A 14 -1.04 -6.43 -18.44
C CYS A 14 -2.35 -5.78 -18.88
N SER A 15 -2.92 -6.19 -20.03
CA SER A 15 -4.21 -5.67 -20.50
C SER A 15 -5.31 -5.95 -19.49
N GLU A 16 -5.39 -7.19 -19.02
CA GLU A 16 -6.38 -7.59 -18.03
C GLU A 16 -6.20 -6.83 -16.71
N ALA A 17 -4.96 -6.63 -16.23
CA ALA A 17 -4.72 -5.84 -15.02
C ALA A 17 -5.18 -4.38 -15.17
N LEU A 18 -4.97 -3.77 -16.34
CA LEU A 18 -5.41 -2.42 -16.62
C LEU A 18 -6.94 -2.32 -16.67
N GLU A 19 -7.61 -3.28 -17.32
CA GLU A 19 -9.07 -3.36 -17.37
C GLU A 19 -9.66 -3.51 -15.96
N ARG A 20 -9.13 -4.44 -15.16
CA ARG A 20 -9.57 -4.65 -13.77
C ARG A 20 -9.33 -3.43 -12.88
N PHE A 21 -8.20 -2.75 -13.06
CA PHE A 21 -7.94 -1.52 -12.33
C PHE A 21 -8.88 -0.39 -12.77
N ALA A 22 -9.17 -0.27 -14.07
CA ALA A 22 -10.10 0.73 -14.60
C ALA A 22 -11.51 0.55 -14.01
N ASP A 23 -11.97 -0.69 -13.84
CA ASP A 23 -13.25 -1.01 -13.18
C ASP A 23 -13.28 -0.56 -11.70
N LEU A 24 -12.12 -0.46 -11.06
CA LEU A 24 -11.98 -0.04 -9.66
C LEU A 24 -11.91 1.49 -9.49
N VAL A 25 -11.49 2.24 -10.50
CA VAL A 25 -11.27 3.70 -10.42
C VAL A 25 -12.45 4.46 -9.80
N PRO A 26 -13.73 4.18 -10.14
CA PRO A 26 -14.87 4.86 -9.53
C PRO A 26 -14.98 4.70 -8.01
N TRP A 27 -14.35 3.67 -7.44
CA TRP A 27 -14.40 3.33 -6.01
C TRP A 27 -13.21 3.87 -5.21
N LEU A 28 -12.20 4.43 -5.87
CA LEU A 28 -10.96 4.89 -5.22
C LEU A 28 -11.12 6.27 -4.54
N ASP A 29 -12.28 6.92 -4.61
CA ASP A 29 -12.53 8.27 -4.06
C ASP A 29 -11.33 9.21 -4.27
N LEU A 30 -10.91 9.40 -5.52
CA LEU A 30 -9.71 10.19 -5.85
C LEU A 30 -10.03 11.66 -6.19
N GLU A 31 -11.29 12.06 -6.04
CA GLU A 31 -11.70 13.45 -6.25
C GLU A 31 -10.91 14.39 -5.33
N GLU A 32 -10.51 15.54 -5.87
CA GLU A 32 -9.72 16.58 -5.17
C GLU A 32 -8.41 16.05 -4.55
N THR A 33 -7.91 14.91 -5.01
CA THR A 33 -6.69 14.29 -4.50
C THR A 33 -5.52 14.58 -5.42
N LEU A 34 -4.49 15.21 -4.88
CA LEU A 34 -3.21 15.33 -5.56
C LEU A 34 -2.49 13.98 -5.49
N ILE A 35 -2.23 13.39 -6.64
CA ILE A 35 -1.53 12.11 -6.77
C ILE A 35 -0.11 12.39 -7.25
N SER A 36 0.89 11.87 -6.54
CA SER A 36 2.29 11.98 -6.93
C SER A 36 3.02 10.66 -6.77
N ALA A 37 4.12 10.49 -7.50
CA ALA A 37 4.96 9.31 -7.37
C ALA A 37 5.67 9.31 -6.02
N VAL A 38 5.80 8.13 -5.40
CA VAL A 38 6.58 7.95 -4.16
C VAL A 38 8.09 8.10 -4.43
N GLY A 39 8.50 7.85 -5.69
CA GLY A 39 9.90 7.83 -6.13
C GLY A 39 10.30 6.42 -6.61
N ALA A 40 11.40 6.34 -7.37
CA ALA A 40 11.89 5.07 -7.93
C ALA A 40 12.40 4.10 -6.85
N GLU A 41 12.95 4.65 -5.76
CA GLU A 41 13.50 3.92 -4.63
C GLU A 41 12.90 4.46 -3.33
N PRO A 42 11.67 4.03 -2.96
CA PRO A 42 11.09 4.43 -1.69
C PRO A 42 11.96 3.92 -0.53
N PRO A 43 12.07 4.68 0.57
CA PRO A 43 12.82 4.25 1.75
C PRO A 43 12.25 2.96 2.34
N VAL A 44 13.03 2.25 3.16
CA VAL A 44 12.51 1.12 3.94
C VAL A 44 11.74 1.61 5.17
N LEU A 45 10.80 0.80 5.64
CA LEU A 45 10.17 0.97 6.95
C LEU A 45 11.02 0.24 7.99
N GLU A 46 11.35 0.91 9.09
CA GLU A 46 12.11 0.31 10.18
C GLU A 46 11.15 -0.10 11.31
N VAL A 47 11.09 -1.39 11.64
CA VAL A 47 10.24 -1.89 12.72
C VAL A 47 11.04 -2.86 13.59
N ALA A 48 11.23 -2.51 14.86
CA ALA A 48 11.93 -3.35 15.85
C ALA A 48 13.28 -3.92 15.37
N GLY A 49 14.06 -3.11 14.65
CA GLY A 49 15.37 -3.51 14.11
C GLY A 49 15.31 -4.34 12.81
N VAL A 50 14.12 -4.56 12.26
CA VAL A 50 13.91 -5.21 10.95
C VAL A 50 13.54 -4.16 9.90
N THR A 51 14.22 -4.23 8.76
CA THR A 51 13.92 -3.40 7.59
C THR A 51 12.83 -4.04 6.74
N ILE A 52 11.72 -3.34 6.48
CA ILE A 52 10.61 -3.80 5.66
C ILE A 52 10.48 -2.94 4.39
N SER A 53 10.55 -3.57 3.23
CA SER A 53 10.34 -2.91 1.93
C SER A 53 8.84 -2.85 1.59
N VAL A 54 8.16 -1.76 1.95
CA VAL A 54 6.69 -1.60 1.76
C VAL A 54 6.28 -1.26 0.33
N ARG A 55 7.10 -0.43 -0.37
CA ARG A 55 6.93 -0.06 -1.80
C ARG A 55 5.50 0.33 -2.23
N PRO A 56 4.93 1.40 -1.66
CA PRO A 56 3.69 1.99 -2.20
C PRO A 56 3.90 2.54 -3.61
N GLU A 57 2.84 2.59 -4.41
CA GLU A 57 2.88 3.04 -5.80
C GLU A 57 2.76 4.57 -5.91
N VAL A 58 1.81 5.17 -5.17
CA VAL A 58 1.58 6.62 -5.21
C VAL A 58 1.31 7.21 -3.83
N VAL A 59 1.70 8.48 -3.67
CA VAL A 59 1.31 9.34 -2.55
C VAL A 59 0.00 10.03 -2.90
N LEU A 60 -0.93 10.04 -1.95
CA LEU A 60 -2.21 10.71 -2.04
C LEU A 60 -2.23 11.89 -1.07
N GLN A 61 -2.51 13.11 -1.55
CA GLN A 61 -2.65 14.30 -0.71
C GLN A 61 -3.99 14.97 -0.94
N ARG A 62 -4.66 15.36 0.15
CA ARG A 62 -5.93 16.10 0.11
C ARG A 62 -5.95 17.17 1.21
N MET A 63 -6.67 18.26 0.98
CA MET A 63 -6.99 19.23 2.04
C MET A 63 -8.21 18.74 2.83
N ASP A 64 -8.15 18.79 4.16
CA ASP A 64 -9.34 18.60 4.97
C ASP A 64 -10.28 19.82 4.91
N ARG A 65 -11.47 19.69 5.48
CA ARG A 65 -12.48 20.76 5.53
C ARG A 65 -12.01 22.06 6.21
N HIS A 66 -10.89 22.02 6.93
CA HIS A 66 -10.29 23.15 7.62
C HIS A 66 -9.08 23.72 6.85
N GLY A 67 -8.81 23.21 5.64
CA GLY A 67 -7.68 23.62 4.81
C GLY A 67 -6.34 23.03 5.21
N ASN A 68 -6.31 22.01 6.09
CA ASN A 68 -5.06 21.36 6.47
C ASN A 68 -4.75 20.21 5.52
N ALA A 69 -3.48 20.11 5.09
CA ALA A 69 -3.03 18.97 4.31
C ALA A 69 -3.16 17.66 5.10
N ARG A 70 -3.55 16.61 4.39
CA ARG A 70 -3.58 15.21 4.81
C ARG A 70 -2.90 14.38 3.76
N VAL A 71 -2.19 13.35 4.19
CA VAL A 71 -1.42 12.47 3.30
C VAL A 71 -1.79 11.02 3.56
N GLY A 72 -1.71 10.22 2.50
CA GLY A 72 -1.80 8.79 2.51
C GLY A 72 -1.07 8.18 1.32
N LEU A 73 -1.36 6.92 1.04
CA LEU A 73 -0.62 6.08 0.12
C LEU A 73 -1.57 5.09 -0.52
N MET A 74 -1.29 4.73 -1.77
CA MET A 74 -1.94 3.61 -2.43
C MET A 74 -0.92 2.49 -2.66
N LYS A 75 -1.32 1.26 -2.31
CA LYS A 75 -0.61 0.04 -2.67
C LYS A 75 -1.44 -0.79 -3.64
N LEU A 76 -0.85 -1.19 -4.76
CA LEU A 76 -1.43 -2.15 -5.69
C LEU A 76 -0.94 -3.57 -5.38
N TYR A 77 -1.86 -4.52 -5.42
CA TYR A 77 -1.62 -5.95 -5.24
C TYR A 77 -2.19 -6.71 -6.45
N PHE A 78 -1.36 -7.59 -7.04
CA PHE A 78 -1.60 -8.19 -8.36
C PHE A 78 -1.69 -9.73 -8.33
N SER A 79 -2.05 -10.35 -7.21
CA SER A 79 -2.20 -11.81 -7.18
C SER A 79 -3.53 -12.27 -7.77
N LYS A 80 -3.48 -13.20 -8.72
CA LYS A 80 -4.69 -13.83 -9.30
C LYS A 80 -5.25 -14.98 -8.46
N HIS A 81 -4.40 -15.62 -7.66
CA HIS A 81 -4.71 -16.89 -7.02
C HIS A 81 -4.81 -16.79 -5.49
N GLN A 82 -4.39 -15.66 -4.93
CA GLN A 82 -4.42 -15.40 -3.50
C GLN A 82 -5.01 -14.01 -3.27
N PRO A 83 -6.32 -13.83 -3.47
CA PRO A 83 -6.97 -12.57 -3.18
C PRO A 83 -6.79 -12.22 -1.70
N LEU A 84 -6.64 -10.93 -1.40
CA LEU A 84 -6.55 -10.46 -0.03
C LEU A 84 -7.90 -10.65 0.68
N ASP A 85 -7.84 -11.10 1.94
CA ASP A 85 -8.95 -10.96 2.87
C ASP A 85 -8.84 -9.63 3.64
N GLU A 86 -9.92 -9.26 4.34
CA GLU A 86 -10.00 -8.02 5.12
C GLU A 86 -8.83 -7.91 6.12
N ARG A 87 -8.46 -9.03 6.75
CA ARG A 87 -7.38 -9.07 7.72
C ARG A 87 -6.05 -8.69 7.06
N SER A 88 -5.69 -9.34 5.95
CA SER A 88 -4.44 -9.13 5.23
C SER A 88 -4.38 -7.72 4.66
N GLY A 89 -5.47 -7.23 4.04
CA GLY A 89 -5.58 -5.86 3.57
C GLY A 89 -5.35 -4.83 4.67
N GLN A 90 -5.91 -5.04 5.86
CA GLN A 90 -5.72 -4.15 7.01
C GLN A 90 -4.30 -4.19 7.59
N TYR A 91 -3.59 -5.32 7.55
CA TYR A 91 -2.18 -5.37 7.95
C TYR A 91 -1.30 -4.58 6.97
N ILE A 92 -1.51 -4.75 5.66
CA ILE A 92 -0.80 -3.93 4.65
C ILE A 92 -1.12 -2.44 4.87
N GLY A 93 -2.39 -2.09 5.06
CA GLY A 93 -2.81 -0.73 5.37
C GLY A 93 -2.16 -0.17 6.63
N THR A 94 -1.98 -1.00 7.66
CA THR A 94 -1.27 -0.62 8.90
C THR A 94 0.20 -0.31 8.63
N LEU A 95 0.89 -1.13 7.82
CA LEU A 95 2.29 -0.86 7.43
C LEU A 95 2.41 0.43 6.62
N LEU A 96 1.47 0.70 5.71
CA LEU A 96 1.41 1.95 4.94
C LEU A 96 1.18 3.17 5.83
N GLN A 97 0.33 3.07 6.85
CA GLN A 97 0.16 4.15 7.85
C GLN A 97 1.48 4.46 8.54
N ARG A 98 2.19 3.44 9.04
CA ARG A 98 3.50 3.63 9.70
C ARG A 98 4.54 4.22 8.76
N PHE A 99 4.56 3.76 7.51
CA PHE A 99 5.42 4.32 6.49
C PHE A 99 5.14 5.82 6.28
N THR A 100 3.86 6.18 6.19
CA THR A 100 3.43 7.57 6.01
C THR A 100 3.84 8.44 7.20
N GLU A 101 3.61 7.94 8.42
CA GLU A 101 4.03 8.63 9.66
C GLU A 101 5.54 8.83 9.73
N GLN A 102 6.33 7.83 9.32
CA GLN A 102 7.79 7.87 9.40
C GLN A 102 8.41 8.77 8.31
N HIS A 103 7.90 8.72 7.08
CA HIS A 103 8.58 9.28 5.92
C HIS A 103 7.87 10.47 5.25
N LEU A 104 6.56 10.62 5.46
CA LEU A 104 5.74 11.61 4.75
C LEU A 104 5.14 12.69 5.67
N CYS A 105 5.55 12.73 6.95
CA CYS A 105 5.13 13.75 7.90
C CYS A 105 5.27 15.21 7.38
N PRO A 106 6.32 15.59 6.61
CA PRO A 106 6.41 16.94 6.03
C PRO A 106 5.28 17.31 5.06
N LEU A 107 4.57 16.32 4.50
CA LEU A 107 3.44 16.51 3.59
C LEU A 107 2.09 16.66 4.33
N GLY A 108 2.08 16.47 5.65
CA GLY A 108 0.90 16.49 6.51
C GLY A 108 0.80 15.24 7.38
N PRO A 109 -0.11 15.19 8.35
CA PRO A 109 -0.38 13.98 9.11
C PRO A 109 -1.09 12.94 8.25
N CYS A 110 -0.81 11.67 8.55
CA CYS A 110 -1.46 10.53 7.92
C CYS A 110 -2.97 10.56 8.14
N ASP A 111 -3.75 10.40 7.08
CA ASP A 111 -5.18 10.12 7.14
C ASP A 111 -5.44 8.69 6.73
N HIS A 112 -5.96 7.87 7.64
CA HIS A 112 -6.22 6.46 7.37
C HIS A 112 -7.15 6.23 6.17
N ARG A 113 -8.01 7.20 5.84
CA ARG A 113 -8.95 7.16 4.72
C ARG A 113 -8.25 7.34 3.36
N LEU A 114 -7.07 7.97 3.37
CA LEU A 114 -6.20 8.12 2.20
C LEU A 114 -5.19 6.97 2.07
N ILE A 115 -5.25 5.96 2.95
CA ILE A 115 -4.43 4.76 2.82
C ILE A 115 -5.26 3.66 2.18
N GLN A 116 -4.91 3.32 0.95
CA GLN A 116 -5.65 2.37 0.12
C GLN A 116 -4.78 1.19 -0.28
N VAL A 117 -5.31 -0.02 -0.12
CA VAL A 117 -4.72 -1.25 -0.65
C VAL A 117 -5.68 -1.78 -1.70
N VAL A 118 -5.23 -1.83 -2.95
CA VAL A 118 -6.05 -2.19 -4.10
C VAL A 118 -5.64 -3.58 -4.56
N ASP A 119 -6.48 -4.57 -4.30
CA ASP A 119 -6.36 -5.87 -4.93
C ASP A 119 -6.96 -5.80 -6.34
N VAL A 120 -6.07 -5.65 -7.32
CA VAL A 120 -6.44 -5.36 -8.70
C VAL A 120 -7.22 -6.51 -9.31
N PHE A 121 -6.77 -7.75 -9.13
CA PHE A 121 -7.44 -8.89 -9.75
C PHE A 121 -8.67 -9.36 -8.96
N ALA A 122 -8.70 -9.17 -7.64
CA ALA A 122 -9.90 -9.45 -6.85
C ALA A 122 -10.96 -8.35 -6.93
N GLY A 123 -10.65 -7.17 -7.48
CA GLY A 123 -11.61 -6.08 -7.60
C GLY A 123 -11.98 -5.48 -6.23
N THR A 124 -11.06 -5.47 -5.26
CA THR A 124 -11.35 -5.06 -3.89
C THR A 124 -10.41 -3.96 -3.41
N VAL A 125 -10.97 -2.96 -2.72
CA VAL A 125 -10.21 -1.85 -2.13
C VAL A 125 -10.35 -1.91 -0.62
N PHE A 126 -9.22 -2.00 0.07
CA PHE A 126 -9.16 -1.95 1.54
C PHE A 126 -8.65 -0.59 1.98
N THR A 127 -9.29 -0.03 3.00
CA THR A 127 -8.82 1.19 3.66
C THR A 127 -8.10 0.81 4.94
N ALA A 128 -7.03 1.52 5.30
CA ALA A 128 -6.35 1.22 6.53
C ALA A 128 -7.24 1.48 7.77
N PRO A 129 -7.13 0.65 8.81
CA PRO A 129 -8.00 0.75 9.98
C PRO A 129 -7.69 2.02 10.77
N ARG A 130 -8.74 2.68 11.29
CA ARG A 130 -8.57 3.80 12.23
C ARG A 130 -7.87 3.36 13.52
N ALA A 131 -8.25 2.19 14.03
CA ALA A 131 -7.63 1.56 15.20
C ALA A 131 -6.57 0.55 14.75
N HIS A 132 -5.34 1.04 14.53
CA HIS A 132 -4.23 0.23 14.02
C HIS A 132 -3.26 -0.24 15.12
N ILE A 133 -3.34 0.31 16.34
CA ILE A 133 -2.37 0.08 17.44
C ILE A 133 -2.15 -1.41 17.72
N ARG A 134 -3.22 -2.20 17.82
CA ARG A 134 -3.11 -3.65 18.07
C ARG A 134 -2.40 -4.38 16.92
N ARG A 135 -2.78 -4.12 15.67
CA ARG A 135 -2.15 -4.74 14.49
C ARG A 135 -0.68 -4.35 14.39
N LEU A 136 -0.37 -3.10 14.70
CA LEU A 136 1.00 -2.63 14.77
C LEU A 136 1.79 -3.36 15.86
N SER A 137 1.21 -3.56 17.04
CA SER A 137 1.84 -4.33 18.11
C SER A 137 2.16 -5.76 17.65
N ASP A 138 1.23 -6.41 16.92
CA ASP A 138 1.47 -7.74 16.35
C ASP A 138 2.64 -7.72 15.35
N VAL A 139 2.72 -6.70 14.49
CA VAL A 139 3.84 -6.51 13.55
C VAL A 139 5.15 -6.33 14.30
N VAL A 140 5.17 -5.50 15.35
CA VAL A 140 6.36 -5.27 16.18
C VAL A 140 6.85 -6.58 16.80
N LEU A 141 5.97 -7.34 17.44
CA LEU A 141 6.31 -8.63 18.06
C LEU A 141 6.88 -9.62 17.02
N ALA A 142 6.28 -9.67 15.82
CA ALA A 142 6.80 -10.52 14.75
C ALA A 142 8.20 -10.07 14.27
N CYS A 143 8.45 -8.76 14.21
CA CYS A 143 9.77 -8.23 13.83
C CYS A 143 10.80 -8.49 14.93
N GLU A 144 10.44 -8.38 16.21
CA GLU A 144 11.31 -8.73 17.34
C GLU A 144 11.72 -10.21 17.26
N GLU A 145 10.77 -11.12 17.03
CA GLU A 145 11.07 -12.55 16.86
C GLU A 145 12.01 -12.81 15.67
N ILE A 146 11.82 -12.09 14.56
CA ILE A 146 12.70 -12.18 13.38
C ILE A 146 14.11 -11.67 13.72
N ALA A 147 14.21 -10.50 14.34
CA ALA A 147 15.48 -9.87 14.70
C ALA A 147 16.29 -10.75 15.65
N GLU A 148 15.64 -11.32 16.68
CA GLU A 148 16.27 -12.26 17.61
C GLU A 148 16.85 -13.46 16.87
N ARG A 149 16.08 -14.08 15.95
CA ARG A 149 16.55 -15.26 15.20
C ARG A 149 17.66 -14.94 14.21
N TRP A 150 17.66 -13.76 13.60
CA TRP A 150 18.71 -13.34 12.68
C TRP A 150 20.00 -12.94 13.40
N SER A 151 19.91 -12.41 14.62
CA SER A 151 21.08 -11.99 15.42
C SER A 151 21.97 -13.14 15.91
N VAL A 152 21.51 -14.39 15.77
CA VAL A 152 22.25 -15.59 16.17
C VAL A 152 23.16 -16.10 15.03
N HIS A 153 23.25 -15.40 13.90
CA HIS A 153 24.13 -15.72 12.75
C HIS A 153 24.98 -14.52 12.36
#